data_AF-A0A4P7F161-F1
#
_entry.id   AF-A0A4P7F161-F1
#
_cell.length_a   1.000
_cell.length_b   1.000
_cell.length_c   1.000
_cell.angle_alpha   90.00
_cell.angle_beta   90.00
_cell.angle_gamma   90.00
#
_symmetry.space_group_name_H-M   'P 1'
#
loop_
_entity.id
_entity.type
_entity.pdbx_description
1 polymer ?
#
loop_
_entity_poly.entity_id
_entity_poly.type
_entity_poly.pdbx_seq_one_letter_code
_entity_poly.pdbx_strand_id
1 'polypeptide(L)'
;MNSSAESPKKSSVSTRGFASMDPEKQRAIARKGGESVPHEKRSFSQNPRLAAEAGRKGGQSVNPNKRSFSRNHTLASEAGRKGGHASHGGPKKPVVEG
;
A
#
# COMPACT_ATOMS: atom_id res chain seq x y z
N MET A 1 -17.63 -48.86 10.87
CA MET A 1 -17.19 -48.54 9.49
C MET A 1 -18.19 -47.48 8.99
N ASN A 2 -17.89 -46.19 8.78
CA ASN A 2 -16.74 -45.59 8.10
C ASN A 2 -16.38 -44.22 8.70
N SER A 3 -15.08 -44.03 8.91
CA SER A 3 -14.43 -42.74 9.12
C SER A 3 -14.18 -42.09 7.77
N SER A 4 -14.59 -40.84 7.56
CA SER A 4 -14.00 -39.99 6.52
C SER A 4 -14.15 -38.53 6.94
N ALA A 5 -13.26 -38.10 7.82
CA ALA A 5 -13.07 -36.69 8.13
C ALA A 5 -12.35 -36.05 6.92
N GLU A 6 -13.12 -35.31 6.14
CA GLU A 6 -12.64 -34.53 5.01
C GLU A 6 -11.62 -33.50 5.50
N SER A 7 -10.37 -33.68 5.08
CA SER A 7 -9.26 -32.78 5.41
C SER A 7 -9.40 -31.49 4.59
N PRO A 8 -9.28 -30.28 5.16
CA PRO A 8 -9.32 -29.06 4.37
C PRO A 8 -8.10 -29.05 3.45
N LYS A 9 -8.32 -29.19 2.15
CA LYS A 9 -7.26 -29.07 1.13
C LYS A 9 -6.64 -27.69 1.24
N LYS A 10 -5.45 -27.63 1.86
CA LYS A 10 -4.56 -26.47 1.82
C LYS A 10 -4.24 -26.24 0.34
N SER A 11 -4.84 -25.24 -0.28
CA SER A 11 -4.56 -24.88 -1.66
C SER A 11 -3.06 -24.62 -1.76
N SER A 12 -2.36 -25.44 -2.54
CA SER A 12 -0.97 -25.20 -2.87
C SER A 12 -0.92 -23.84 -3.54
N VAL A 13 -0.25 -22.88 -2.90
CA VAL A 13 0.02 -21.58 -3.51
C VAL A 13 0.74 -21.86 -4.81
N SER A 14 0.07 -21.63 -5.95
CA SER A 14 0.63 -21.93 -7.25
C SER A 14 1.97 -21.20 -7.38
N THR A 15 2.99 -21.85 -7.93
CA THR A 15 4.29 -21.21 -8.22
C THR A 15 4.18 -20.05 -9.23
N ARG A 16 2.97 -19.74 -9.71
CA ARG A 16 2.65 -18.65 -10.62
C ARG A 16 2.01 -17.48 -9.87
N GLY A 17 2.32 -16.27 -10.31
CA GLY A 17 1.70 -15.03 -9.83
C GLY A 17 2.64 -14.16 -8.99
N PHE A 18 2.19 -12.94 -8.72
CA PHE A 18 2.97 -11.91 -8.04
C PHE A 18 3.39 -12.29 -6.62
N ALA A 19 2.53 -13.01 -5.89
CA ALA A 19 2.78 -13.45 -4.52
C ALA A 19 3.83 -14.59 -4.43
N SER A 20 4.07 -15.30 -5.53
CA SER A 20 5.00 -16.44 -5.59
C SER A 20 6.39 -16.05 -6.11
N MET A 21 6.61 -14.76 -6.43
CA MET A 21 7.91 -14.24 -6.84
C MET A 21 8.82 -13.98 -5.63
N ASP A 22 10.11 -13.83 -5.91
CA ASP A 22 11.08 -13.34 -4.93
C ASP A 22 10.66 -11.98 -4.33
N PRO A 23 10.81 -11.75 -3.01
CA PRO A 23 10.41 -10.51 -2.34
C PRO A 23 11.06 -9.24 -2.91
N GLU A 24 12.30 -9.31 -3.39
CA GLU A 24 12.96 -8.17 -4.06
C GLU A 24 12.33 -7.87 -5.40
N LYS A 25 12.05 -8.91 -6.20
CA LYS A 25 11.37 -8.77 -7.49
C LYS A 25 9.95 -8.21 -7.31
N GLN A 26 9.24 -8.69 -6.29
CA GLN A 26 7.90 -8.20 -5.93
C GLN A 26 7.95 -6.69 -5.60
N ARG A 27 8.89 -6.26 -4.76
CA ARG A 27 9.09 -4.85 -4.40
C ARG A 27 9.46 -4.00 -5.60
N ALA A 28 10.36 -4.48 -6.47
CA ALA A 28 10.76 -3.76 -7.67
C ALA A 28 9.57 -3.52 -8.62
N ILE A 29 8.74 -4.55 -8.85
CA ILE A 29 7.54 -4.44 -9.67
C ILE A 29 6.51 -3.50 -9.01
N ALA A 30 6.26 -3.62 -7.70
CA ALA A 30 5.35 -2.71 -6.99
C ALA A 30 5.82 -1.25 -7.08
N ARG A 31 7.12 -1.00 -6.92
CA ARG A 31 7.74 0.31 -7.07
C ARG A 31 7.55 0.85 -8.49
N LYS A 32 7.88 0.05 -9.51
CA LYS A 32 7.70 0.41 -10.92
C LYS A 32 6.24 0.71 -11.25
N GLY A 33 5.31 -0.07 -10.71
CA GLY A 33 3.87 0.17 -10.82
C GLY A 33 3.47 1.52 -10.25
N GLY A 34 3.95 1.87 -9.04
CA GLY A 34 3.69 3.19 -8.44
C GLY A 34 4.37 4.36 -9.15
N GLU A 35 5.52 4.13 -9.78
CA GLU A 35 6.27 5.14 -10.55
C GLU A 35 5.74 5.33 -11.97
N SER A 36 4.91 4.41 -12.49
CA SER A 36 4.39 4.43 -13.87
C SER A 36 3.57 5.68 -14.21
N VAL A 37 2.92 6.28 -13.21
CA VAL A 37 2.15 7.51 -13.36
C VAL A 37 2.99 8.69 -12.85
N PRO A 38 3.27 9.71 -13.69
CA PRO A 38 3.95 10.94 -13.26
C PRO A 38 3.26 11.53 -12.04
N HIS A 39 4.03 12.07 -11.09
CA HIS A 39 3.49 12.57 -9.82
C HIS A 39 2.30 13.52 -10.01
N GLU A 40 2.39 14.42 -10.98
CA GLU A 40 1.32 15.36 -11.32
C GLU A 40 0.03 14.66 -11.74
N LYS A 41 0.12 13.57 -12.50
CA LYS A 41 -1.06 12.84 -13.03
C LYS A 41 -1.61 11.79 -12.07
N ARG A 42 -1.06 11.65 -10.87
CA ARG A 42 -1.58 10.69 -9.87
C ARG A 42 -2.90 11.21 -9.30
N SER A 43 -3.89 10.33 -9.16
CA SER A 43 -5.21 10.68 -8.62
C SER A 43 -5.15 11.35 -7.24
N PHE A 44 -4.19 10.92 -6.40
CA PHE A 44 -3.97 11.50 -5.07
C PHE A 44 -3.34 12.90 -5.09
N SER A 45 -2.57 13.25 -6.13
CA SER A 45 -1.99 14.59 -6.29
C SER A 45 -3.01 15.58 -6.86
N GLN A 46 -3.91 15.11 -7.72
CA GLN A 46 -4.92 15.93 -8.39
C GLN A 46 -6.06 16.35 -7.46
N ASN A 47 -6.45 15.47 -6.53
CA ASN A 47 -7.56 15.76 -5.62
C ASN A 47 -7.16 15.45 -4.16
N PRO A 48 -6.70 16.47 -3.40
CA PRO A 48 -6.31 16.31 -2.00
C PRO A 48 -7.46 15.80 -1.12
N ARG A 49 -8.70 16.16 -1.44
CA ARG A 49 -9.88 15.69 -0.70
C ARG A 49 -10.08 14.19 -0.90
N LEU A 50 -9.98 13.71 -2.14
CA LEU A 50 -10.06 12.28 -2.44
C LEU A 50 -8.97 11.49 -1.70
N ALA A 51 -7.75 12.02 -1.65
CA ALA A 51 -6.66 11.40 -0.90
C ALA A 51 -6.95 11.31 0.60
N ALA A 52 -7.44 12.41 1.19
CA ALA A 52 -7.84 12.44 2.59
C ALA A 52 -8.99 11.48 2.89
N GLU A 53 -10.02 11.42 2.04
CA GLU A 53 -11.15 10.52 2.20
C GLU A 53 -10.75 9.04 2.06
N ALA A 54 -9.89 8.71 1.09
CA ALA A 54 -9.35 7.37 0.92
C ALA A 54 -8.51 6.94 2.14
N GLY A 55 -7.65 7.83 2.65
CA GLY A 55 -6.87 7.60 3.86
C GLY A 55 -7.77 7.38 5.09
N ARG A 56 -8.79 8.23 5.26
CA ARG A 56 -9.78 8.09 6.34
C ARG A 56 -10.52 6.76 6.26
N LYS A 57 -11.02 6.38 5.06
CA LYS A 57 -11.72 5.11 4.84
C LYS A 57 -10.81 3.91 5.11
N GLY A 58 -9.55 3.96 4.69
CA GLY A 58 -8.55 2.94 5.00
C GLY A 58 -8.36 2.76 6.51
N GLY A 59 -8.25 3.86 7.27
CA GLY A 59 -8.12 3.81 8.72
C GLY A 59 -9.39 3.34 9.46
N GLN A 60 -10.57 3.51 8.87
CA GLN A 60 -11.84 3.05 9.45
C GLN A 60 -11.96 1.52 9.50
N SER A 61 -11.31 0.80 8.56
CA SER A 61 -11.29 -0.67 8.54
C SER A 61 -10.63 -1.30 9.77
N VAL A 62 -9.86 -0.52 10.53
CA VAL A 62 -9.20 -0.96 11.75
C VAL A 62 -10.13 -0.74 12.94
N ASN A 63 -10.28 -1.76 13.78
CA ASN A 63 -11.02 -1.69 15.04
C ASN A 63 -10.58 -0.44 15.84
N PRO A 64 -11.50 0.38 16.38
CA PRO A 64 -11.17 1.63 17.09
C PRO A 64 -10.08 1.49 18.15
N ASN A 65 -10.07 0.40 18.91
CA ASN A 65 -9.10 0.14 19.98
C ASN A 65 -7.71 -0.25 19.43
N LYS A 66 -7.65 -0.71 18.18
CA LYS A 66 -6.41 -1.10 17.48
C LYS A 66 -5.92 -0.03 16.49
N ARG A 67 -6.61 1.10 16.34
CA ARG A 67 -6.15 2.19 15.47
C ARG A 67 -4.83 2.74 15.99
N SER A 68 -3.93 3.09 15.07
CA SER A 68 -2.61 3.64 15.43
C SER A 68 -2.75 4.91 16.29
N PHE A 69 -3.72 5.77 15.99
CA PHE A 69 -4.01 6.98 16.78
C PHE A 69 -4.43 6.69 18.23
N SER A 70 -5.09 5.56 18.49
CA SER A 70 -5.51 5.14 19.84
C SER A 70 -4.37 4.51 20.65
N ARG A 71 -3.39 3.90 19.96
CA ARG A 71 -2.26 3.21 20.60
C ARG A 71 -1.06 4.12 20.82
N ASN A 72 -0.71 4.90 19.80
CA ASN A 72 0.41 5.84 19.84
C ASN A 72 0.16 6.97 18.84
N HIS A 73 -0.31 8.10 19.37
CA HIS A 73 -0.65 9.27 18.57
C HIS A 73 0.55 9.84 17.80
N THR A 74 1.73 9.91 18.43
CA THR A 74 2.92 10.49 17.80
C THR A 74 3.37 9.65 16.60
N LEU A 75 3.46 8.33 16.77
CA LEU A 75 3.79 7.41 15.67
C LEU A 75 2.75 7.47 14.53
N ALA A 76 1.47 7.59 14.86
CA ALA A 76 0.41 7.72 13.87
C ALA A 76 0.52 9.02 13.06
N SER A 77 0.79 10.14 13.74
CA SER A 77 1.04 11.44 13.09
C SER A 77 2.28 11.41 12.21
N GLU A 78 3.37 10.78 12.67
CA GLU A 78 4.59 10.63 11.88
C GLU A 78 4.38 9.76 10.64
N ALA A 79 3.66 8.64 10.78
CA ALA A 79 3.30 7.78 9.66
C ALA A 79 2.43 8.52 8.64
N GLY A 80 1.44 9.29 9.11
CA GLY A 80 0.61 10.15 8.26
C GLY A 80 1.44 11.20 7.52
N ARG A 81 2.30 11.92 8.24
CA ARG A 81 3.22 12.93 7.67
C ARG A 81 4.14 12.31 6.62
N LYS A 82 4.75 11.16 6.92
CA LYS A 82 5.62 10.44 5.97
C LYS A 82 4.86 9.99 4.72
N GLY A 83 3.63 9.49 4.88
CA GLY A 83 2.75 9.14 3.77
C GLY A 83 2.40 10.34 2.90
N GLY A 84 2.18 11.50 3.51
CA GLY A 84 1.99 12.78 2.82
C GLY A 84 3.23 13.19 2.02
N HIS A 85 4.41 13.16 2.62
CA HIS A 85 5.66 13.50 1.93
C HIS A 85 5.97 12.55 0.76
N ALA A 86 5.74 11.25 0.91
CA ALA A 86 5.89 10.27 -0.17
C ALA A 86 4.91 10.53 -1.33
N SER A 87 3.75 11.12 -1.02
CA SER A 87 2.75 11.52 -2.01
C SER A 87 3.10 12.84 -2.70
N HIS A 88 3.76 13.78 -2.01
CA HIS A 88 3.97 15.16 -2.46
C HIS A 88 5.40 15.53 -2.91
N GLY A 89 6.41 14.66 -2.77
CA GLY A 89 7.78 15.04 -3.08
C GLY A 89 8.67 13.85 -3.46
N GLY A 90 8.68 13.51 -4.75
CA GLY A 90 9.91 12.99 -5.35
C GLY A 90 10.83 14.16 -5.69
N PRO A 91 12.17 14.01 -5.68
CA PRO A 91 13.06 15.04 -6.20
C PRO A 91 12.62 15.39 -7.62
N LYS A 92 12.36 16.68 -7.88
CA LYS A 92 12.25 17.18 -9.26
C LYS A 92 13.55 16.79 -9.94
N LYS A 93 13.50 15.82 -10.87
CA LYS A 93 14.62 15.65 -11.80
C LYS A 93 14.79 17.00 -12.49
N PRO A 94 16.00 17.60 -12.52
CA PRO A 94 16.22 18.76 -13.36
C PRO A 94 15.86 18.33 -14.78
N VAL A 95 14.90 19.03 -15.37
CA VAL A 95 14.57 18.86 -16.79
C VAL A 95 15.82 19.33 -17.52
N VAL A 96 16.60 18.40 -18.04
CA VAL A 96 17.63 18.71 -19.04
C VAL A 96 16.88 18.64 -20.37
N GLU A 97 16.44 19.80 -20.84
CA GLU A 97 15.96 19.99 -22.21
C GLU A 97 17.15 19.82 -23.15
N GLY A 98 16.95 19.04 -24.22
CA GLY A 98 17.88 18.86 -25.33
C GLY A 98 17.14 19.01 -26.64
#